data_AF-A0A5B2XQ19-F1
#
_entry.id   AF-A0A5B2XQ19-F1
#
_cell.length_a   1.000
_cell.length_b   1.000
_cell.length_c   1.000
_cell.angle_alpha   90.00
_cell.angle_beta   90.00
_cell.angle_gamma   90.00
#
_symmetry.space_group_name_H-M   'P 1'
#
loop_
_entity.id
_entity.type
_entity.pdbx_description
1 polymer ?
#
loop_
_entity_poly.entity_id
_entity_poly.type
_entity_poly.pdbx_seq_one_letter_code
_entity_poly.pdbx_strand_id
1 'polypeptide(L)' 'MTEAYPVIFPSGQGRDLAGIVEVLAELADLIDAGRLEIPIAATYPLAEVQAAYKELEQRHTRGKIVLLP' A
#
# COMPACT_ATOMS: atom_id res chain seq x y z
N MET A 1 9.39 -22.23 -6.71
CA MET A 1 9.09 -21.09 -7.60
C MET A 1 8.74 -19.93 -6.69
N THR A 2 9.74 -19.12 -6.34
CA THR A 2 9.60 -17.99 -5.42
C THR A 2 9.44 -16.75 -6.27
N GLU A 3 8.20 -16.39 -6.63
CA GLU A 3 7.96 -15.12 -7.31
C GLU A 3 8.04 -14.01 -6.27
N ALA A 4 9.19 -13.32 -6.28
CA ALA A 4 9.33 -12.05 -5.58
C ALA A 4 8.41 -11.05 -6.28
N TYR A 5 7.28 -10.72 -5.65
CA TYR A 5 6.41 -9.65 -6.12
C TYR A 5 7.19 -8.32 -6.05
N PRO A 6 7.51 -7.69 -7.18
CA PRO A 6 8.29 -6.47 -7.15
C PRO A 6 7.39 -5.33 -6.67
N VAL A 7 7.55 -4.93 -5.40
CA VAL A 7 7.23 -3.57 -5.00
C VAL A 7 8.22 -2.68 -5.74
N ILE A 8 7.75 -2.07 -6.83
CA ILE A 8 8.51 -1.02 -7.53
C ILE A 8 8.52 0.18 -6.58
N PHE A 9 9.54 0.24 -5.73
CA PHE A 9 9.94 1.49 -5.12
C PHE A 9 10.38 2.39 -6.27
N PRO A 10 9.87 3.63 -6.37
CA PRO A 10 10.27 4.55 -7.44
C PRO A 10 11.78 4.76 -7.35
N SER A 11 12.52 4.10 -8.24
CA SER A 11 13.95 4.27 -8.38
C SER A 11 14.20 5.37 -9.41
N GLY A 12 14.79 6.47 -8.94
CA GLY A 12 15.18 7.57 -9.81
C GLY A 12 15.42 8.87 -9.06
N GLN A 13 16.69 9.11 -8.75
CA GLN A 13 17.30 10.42 -8.50
C GLN A 13 17.00 11.08 -7.14
N GLY A 14 17.92 10.90 -6.19
CA GLY A 14 18.34 11.92 -5.21
C GLY A 14 17.30 12.92 -4.69
N ARG A 15 16.25 12.45 -4.04
CA ARG A 15 15.54 13.21 -3.00
C ARG A 15 15.59 12.35 -1.75
N ASP A 16 16.21 12.92 -0.73
CA ASP A 16 16.47 12.31 0.56
C ASP A 16 15.26 11.55 1.15
N LEU A 17 15.52 10.63 2.08
CA LEU A 17 14.47 10.07 2.93
C LEU A 17 13.61 11.16 3.57
N ALA A 18 14.16 12.38 3.73
CA ALA A 18 13.42 13.54 4.22
C ALA A 18 12.26 13.93 3.29
N GLY A 19 12.45 13.94 1.96
CA GLY A 19 11.36 14.20 1.02
C GLY A 19 10.26 13.14 1.05
N ILE A 20 10.58 11.87 1.33
CA ILE A 20 9.57 10.82 1.55
C ILE A 20 8.81 11.05 2.85
N VAL A 21 9.51 11.44 3.93
CA VAL A 21 8.90 11.76 5.22
C VAL A 21 7.98 12.97 5.11
N GLU A 22 8.38 14.00 4.38
CA GLU A 22 7.58 15.21 4.15
C GLU A 22 6.29 14.89 3.38
N VAL A 23 6.38 14.14 2.28
CA VAL A 23 5.21 13.70 1.52
C VAL A 23 4.29 12.81 2.35
N LEU A 24 4.84 11.91 3.17
CA LEU A 24 4.03 11.07 4.04
C LEU A 24 3.31 11.89 5.12
N ALA A 25 3.96 12.91 5.69
CA ALA A 25 3.35 13.81 6.66
C ALA A 25 2.20 14.60 6.03
N GLU A 26 2.38 15.15 4.82
CA GLU A 26 1.32 15.85 4.09
C GLU A 26 0.10 14.94 3.84
N LEU A 27 0.34 13.69 3.43
CA LEU A 27 -0.74 12.71 3.24
C LEU A 27 -1.47 12.39 4.55
N ALA A 28 -0.75 12.29 5.67
CA ALA A 28 -1.35 12.07 6.98
C ALA A 28 -2.24 13.25 7.42
N ASP A 29 -1.78 14.49 7.21
CA ASP A 29 -2.55 15.69 7.50
C ASP A 29 -3.85 15.75 6.67
N LEU A 30 -3.81 15.32 5.41
CA LEU A 30 -4.99 15.24 4.56
C LEU A 30 -5.98 14.17 5.02
N ILE A 31 -5.50 13.05 5.58
CA ILE A 31 -6.34 12.01 6.16
C ILE A 31 -7.01 12.54 7.44
N ASP A 32 -6.25 13.18 8.33
CA ASP A 32 -6.78 13.75 9.58
C ASP A 32 -7.81 14.84 9.32
N ALA A 33 -7.59 15.66 8.29
CA ALA A 33 -8.55 16.66 7.82
C ALA A 33 -9.80 16.06 7.12
N GLY A 34 -9.88 14.73 6.96
CA GLY A 34 -10.97 14.06 6.25
C GLY A 34 -11.04 14.36 4.76
N ARG A 35 -9.94 14.84 4.17
CA ARG A 35 -9.84 15.23 2.75
C ARG A 35 -9.25 14.15 1.86
N LEU A 36 -8.69 13.09 2.46
CA LEU A 36 -8.18 11.92 1.76
C LEU A 36 -8.74 10.65 2.40
N GLU A 37 -9.53 9.91 1.64
CA GLU A 37 -10.02 8.58 2.05
C GLU A 37 -9.21 7.49 1.35
N ILE A 38 -8.69 6.54 2.13
CA ILE A 38 -8.01 5.34 1.62
C ILE A 38 -8.98 4.16 1.75
N PRO A 39 -9.69 3.78 0.69
CA PRO A 39 -10.61 2.64 0.75
C PRO A 39 -9.84 1.35 1.01
N ILE A 40 -10.20 0.63 2.07
CA ILE A 40 -9.72 -0.72 2.35
C ILE A 40 -10.67 -1.68 1.61
N ALA A 41 -10.13 -2.38 0.62
CA ALA A 41 -10.93 -3.28 -0.18
C ALA A 41 -11.09 -4.66 0.45
N ALA A 42 -10.08 -5.12 1.21
CA ALA A 42 -10.15 -6.37 1.96
C ALA A 42 -9.12 -6.38 3.11
N THR A 43 -9.38 -7.19 4.13
CA THR A 43 -8.45 -7.46 5.23
C THR A 43 -8.27 -8.97 5.39
N TYR A 44 -7.03 -9.43 5.50
CA TYR A 44 -6.70 -10.85 5.65
C TYR A 44 -5.75 -11.06 6.83
N PRO A 45 -5.82 -12.19 7.55
CA PRO A 45 -4.74 -12.59 8.44
C PRO A 45 -3.41 -12.74 7.68
N LEU A 46 -2.29 -12.47 8.34
CA LEU A 46 -0.95 -12.63 7.76
C LEU A 46 -0.68 -14.08 7.33
N ALA A 47 -1.33 -15.05 7.97
CA ALA A 47 -1.29 -16.45 7.55
C ALA A 47 -1.94 -16.69 6.16
N GLU A 48 -2.80 -15.78 5.69
CA GLU A 48 -3.60 -15.92 4.48
C GLU A 48 -3.10 -15.03 3.32
N VAL A 49 -1.81 -14.68 3.31
CA VAL A 49 -1.18 -13.87 2.24
C VAL A 49 -1.49 -14.39 0.84
N GLN A 50 -1.52 -15.70 0.62
CA GLN A 50 -1.82 -16.27 -0.70
C GLN A 50 -3.26 -15.93 -1.16
N ALA A 51 -4.23 -15.91 -0.24
CA ALA A 51 -5.60 -15.54 -0.56
C ALA A 51 -5.69 -14.05 -0.92
N ALA A 52 -4.99 -13.19 -0.16
CA ALA A 52 -4.88 -11.77 -0.44
C ALA A 52 -4.28 -11.49 -1.84
N TYR A 53 -3.24 -12.22 -2.24
CA TYR A 53 -2.65 -12.08 -3.58
C TYR A 53 -3.58 -12.57 -4.70
N LYS A 54 -4.27 -13.69 -4.49
CA LYS A 54 -5.23 -14.20 -5.47
C LYS A 54 -6.39 -13.23 -5.72
N GLU A 55 -6.77 -12.44 -4.72
CA GLU A 55 -7.75 -11.37 -4.88
C GLU A 55 -7.16 -10.14 -5.59
N LEU A 56 -5.90 -9.77 -5.30
CA LEU A 56 -5.20 -8.69 -5.99
C LEU A 56 -5.07 -8.95 -7.50
N GLU A 57 -4.81 -10.20 -7.88
CA GLU A 57 -4.66 -10.64 -9.27
C GLU A 57 -5.93 -10.48 -10.13
N GLN A 58 -7.11 -10.35 -9.51
CA GLN A 58 -8.39 -10.19 -10.20
C GLN A 58 -8.61 -8.76 -10.74
N ARG A 59 -7.59 -7.89 -10.67
CA ARG A 59 -7.47 -6.57 -11.32
C ARG A 59 -8.58 -5.53 -11.07
N HIS A 60 -9.54 -5.79 -10.20
CA HIS A 60 -10.62 -4.85 -9.90
C HIS A 60 -10.75 -4.46 -8.41
N THR A 61 -9.78 -4.81 -7.58
CA THR A 61 -9.76 -4.38 -6.18
C THR A 61 -9.45 -2.89 -6.13
N ARG A 62 -10.49 -2.05 -6.21
CA ARG A 62 -10.41 -0.59 -6.01
C ARG A 62 -10.19 -0.31 -4.53
N GLY A 63 -8.94 -0.40 -4.09
CA GLY A 63 -8.55 -0.08 -2.72
C GLY A 63 -7.29 -0.82 -2.27
N LYS A 64 -6.95 -0.68 -1.00
CA LYS A 64 -5.81 -1.36 -0.38
C LYS A 64 -6.27 -2.66 0.27
N ILE A 65 -5.48 -3.72 0.12
CA ILE A 65 -5.63 -4.96 0.90
C ILE A 65 -4.68 -4.85 2.11
N VAL A 66 -5.21 -5.08 3.31
CA VAL A 66 -4.46 -4.98 4.57
C VAL A 66 -4.27 -6.36 5.18
N LEU A 67 -3.05 -6.65 5.63
CA LEU A 67 -2.74 -7.87 6.38
C LEU A 67 -2.73 -7.57 7.87
N LEU A 68 -3.45 -8.38 8.63
CA LEU A 68 -3.51 -8.31 10.09
C LEU A 68 -2.55 -9.35 10.69
N PRO A 69 -1.76 -8.98 11.72
CA PRO A 69 -0.80 -9.88 12.35
C PRO A 69 -1.44 -11.08 13.04
#